data_AF-A0A7S0TFS4-F1
#
_entry.id   AF-A0A7S0TFS4-F1
#
_cell.length_a   1.000
_cell.length_b   1.000
_cell.length_c   1.000
_cell.angle_alpha   90.00
_cell.angle_beta   90.00
_cell.angle_gamma   90.00
#
_symmetry.space_group_name_H-M   'P 1'
#
loop_
_entity.id
_entity.type
_entity.pdbx_description
1 polymer ?
#
loop_
_entity_poly.entity_id
_entity_poly.type
_entity_poly.pdbx_seq_one_letter_code
_entity_poly.pdbx_strand_id
1 'polypeptide(L)'
;EGAAADFDEPACAPPPLCNVTVEPGVDSIYVFHPADNFEIQDQDVANILGDAFFVCEDLLEGRSSFADHDYQWITRWNLTHNQTYGQYRNCNGYDPPTCLGTNTFFVGREAALGLGYPSAGQCEENAETGVWYSLPSGGECLNGTQPTPNTCTWAAERIKTINSSCLFETHDFLALCQQDARVPFTTAAEAFRAAFDYDDPAQGGCPELVVSGQGALLAPATTAVL
;
A
#
# COMPACT_ATOMS: atom_id res chain seq x y z
N GLU A 1 -23.95 11.08 46.47
CA GLU A 1 -22.87 11.75 45.74
C GLU A 1 -22.48 10.85 44.58
N GLY A 2 -22.84 11.25 43.35
CA GLY A 2 -22.45 10.53 42.14
C GLY A 2 -21.41 11.36 41.42
N ALA A 3 -20.21 10.83 41.23
CA ALA A 3 -19.18 11.48 40.43
C ALA A 3 -19.68 11.56 38.99
N ALA A 4 -19.73 12.77 38.45
CA ALA A 4 -19.90 12.99 37.02
C ALA A 4 -18.69 12.35 36.33
N ALA A 5 -18.93 11.41 35.43
CA ALA A 5 -17.88 10.92 34.54
C ALA A 5 -17.46 12.10 33.65
N ASP A 6 -16.20 12.47 33.75
CA ASP A 6 -15.57 13.50 32.93
C ASP A 6 -15.45 12.93 31.51
N PHE A 7 -16.32 13.35 30.59
CA PHE A 7 -16.30 12.96 29.18
C PHE A 7 -15.36 13.87 28.37
N ASP A 8 -14.22 14.25 28.96
CA ASP A 8 -13.23 15.15 28.35
C ASP A 8 -12.19 14.40 27.52
N GLU A 9 -12.40 13.10 27.22
CA GLU A 9 -11.61 12.44 26.19
C GLU A 9 -12.04 12.99 24.82
N PRO A 10 -11.15 13.67 24.08
CA PRO A 10 -11.51 14.17 22.77
C PRO A 10 -11.94 12.98 21.91
N ALA A 11 -13.18 13.03 21.42
CA ALA A 11 -13.67 12.07 20.45
C ALA A 11 -12.63 11.97 19.31
N CYS A 12 -12.16 10.76 19.05
CA CYS A 12 -11.20 10.44 17.99
C CYS A 12 -9.75 10.91 18.23
N ALA A 13 -9.21 10.78 19.45
CA ALA A 13 -7.76 10.87 19.65
C ALA A 13 -7.03 9.88 18.72
N PRO A 14 -5.97 10.30 18.01
CA PRO A 14 -5.23 9.40 17.15
C PRO A 14 -4.62 8.27 18.00
N PRO A 15 -4.56 7.04 17.47
CA PRO A 15 -3.90 5.93 18.16
C PRO A 15 -2.44 6.28 18.48
N PRO A 16 -1.90 5.76 19.61
CA PRO A 16 -0.50 5.98 19.95
C PRO A 16 0.41 5.38 18.89
N LEU A 17 1.63 5.91 18.78
CA LEU A 17 2.65 5.35 17.90
C LEU A 17 2.99 3.92 18.31
N CYS A 18 3.30 3.07 17.32
CA CYS A 18 3.79 1.73 17.61
C CYS A 18 5.18 1.79 18.24
N ASN A 19 5.40 1.00 19.30
CA ASN A 19 6.68 0.93 19.98
C ASN A 19 7.49 -0.25 19.46
N VAL A 20 8.09 -0.10 18.27
CA VAL A 20 8.75 -1.19 17.55
C VAL A 20 10.18 -0.84 17.14
N THR A 21 10.95 -1.90 16.92
CA THR A 21 12.41 -2.01 16.84
C THR A 21 13.13 -1.05 15.87
N VAL A 22 14.44 -0.91 16.11
CA VAL A 22 15.35 0.06 15.45
C VAL A 22 15.58 -0.23 13.96
N GLU A 23 15.41 -1.48 13.51
CA GLU A 23 15.67 -1.86 12.12
C GLU A 23 14.49 -1.50 11.20
N PRO A 24 14.76 -0.86 10.03
CA PRO A 24 13.73 -0.60 9.04
C PRO A 24 13.02 -1.88 8.59
N GLY A 25 11.70 -1.80 8.46
CA GLY A 25 10.90 -2.79 7.74
C GLY A 25 11.09 -2.64 6.24
N VAL A 26 10.92 -3.74 5.51
CA VAL A 26 10.89 -3.76 4.05
C VAL A 26 9.67 -4.55 3.61
N ASP A 27 8.74 -3.88 2.94
CA ASP A 27 7.49 -4.46 2.46
C ASP A 27 7.37 -4.28 0.94
N SER A 28 6.81 -5.29 0.25
CA SER A 28 6.33 -5.10 -1.12
C SER A 28 4.92 -4.53 -1.07
N ILE A 29 4.77 -3.33 -1.61
CA ILE A 29 3.49 -2.61 -1.73
C ILE A 29 3.07 -2.48 -3.19
N TYR A 30 1.78 -2.31 -3.43
CA TYR A 30 1.21 -2.13 -4.75
C TYR A 30 0.35 -0.85 -4.76
N VAL A 31 0.28 -0.21 -5.93
CA VAL A 31 -0.45 1.03 -6.14
C VAL A 31 -1.15 0.95 -7.49
N PHE A 32 -2.45 1.19 -7.50
CA PHE A 32 -3.28 1.33 -8.69
C PHE A 32 -3.34 2.81 -9.08
N HIS A 33 -2.89 3.18 -10.28
CA HIS A 33 -2.74 4.59 -10.64
C HIS A 33 -2.98 4.88 -12.14
N PRO A 34 -3.24 6.15 -12.51
CA PRO A 34 -3.23 6.60 -13.90
C PRO A 34 -1.88 6.36 -14.59
N ALA A 35 -1.88 6.17 -15.91
CA ALA A 35 -0.66 5.88 -16.67
C ALA A 35 0.41 6.98 -16.62
N ASP A 36 0.04 8.20 -16.24
CA ASP A 36 0.94 9.36 -16.20
C ASP A 36 1.40 9.75 -14.79
N ASN A 37 0.94 9.06 -13.73
CA ASN A 37 1.29 9.38 -12.36
C ASN A 37 1.94 8.19 -11.62
N PHE A 38 3.19 8.36 -11.17
CA PHE A 38 3.94 7.39 -10.37
C PHE A 38 4.26 7.89 -8.96
N GLU A 39 3.74 9.06 -8.58
CA GLU A 39 3.96 9.65 -7.26
C GLU A 39 3.13 8.88 -6.23
N ILE A 40 3.81 8.39 -5.19
CA ILE A 40 3.18 7.66 -4.08
C ILE A 40 3.22 8.46 -2.77
N GLN A 41 3.73 9.69 -2.81
CA GLN A 41 3.65 10.62 -1.68
C GLN A 41 2.20 11.00 -1.44
N ASP A 42 1.79 10.99 -0.17
CA ASP A 42 0.43 11.28 0.25
C ASP A 42 -0.60 10.39 -0.47
N GLN A 43 -0.25 9.12 -0.70
CA GLN A 43 -1.15 8.07 -1.23
C GLN A 43 -1.37 6.97 -0.20
N ASP A 44 -2.47 6.25 -0.39
CA ASP A 44 -2.75 4.97 0.25
C ASP A 44 -2.18 3.85 -0.62
N VAL A 45 -1.45 2.94 0.02
CA VAL A 45 -0.79 1.80 -0.64
C VAL A 45 -1.01 0.57 0.20
N ALA A 46 -0.97 -0.62 -0.38
CA ALA A 46 -1.18 -1.84 0.38
C ALA A 46 -0.18 -2.93 0.03
N ASN A 47 -0.01 -3.89 0.94
CA ASN A 47 0.60 -5.16 0.56
C ASN A 47 -0.39 -5.98 -0.29
N ILE A 48 0.09 -7.11 -0.84
CA ILE A 48 -0.69 -7.91 -1.79
C ILE A 48 -2.06 -8.34 -1.26
N LEU A 49 -2.16 -8.67 0.04
CA LEU A 49 -3.43 -9.06 0.66
C LEU A 49 -4.35 -7.86 0.86
N GLY A 50 -3.79 -6.71 1.27
CA GLY A 50 -4.56 -5.49 1.48
C GLY A 50 -5.12 -4.93 0.17
N ASP A 51 -4.35 -5.01 -0.92
CA ASP A 51 -4.83 -4.62 -2.25
C ASP A 51 -5.81 -5.65 -2.83
N ALA A 52 -5.56 -6.95 -2.68
CA ALA A 52 -6.51 -7.97 -3.09
C ALA A 52 -7.86 -7.79 -2.35
N PHE A 53 -7.82 -7.45 -1.06
CA PHE A 53 -9.01 -7.08 -0.30
C PHE A 53 -9.74 -5.91 -0.94
N PHE A 54 -9.08 -4.75 -1.08
CA PHE A 54 -9.68 -3.53 -1.61
C PHE A 54 -10.36 -3.78 -2.96
N VAL A 55 -9.59 -4.38 -3.87
CA VAL A 55 -9.99 -4.64 -5.24
C VAL A 55 -11.13 -5.65 -5.29
N CYS A 56 -11.08 -6.73 -4.51
CA CYS A 56 -12.14 -7.74 -4.52
C CYS A 56 -13.46 -7.20 -3.96
N GLU A 57 -13.44 -6.43 -2.87
CA GLU A 57 -14.66 -5.82 -2.36
C GLU A 57 -15.29 -4.86 -3.39
N ASP A 58 -14.49 -4.03 -4.04
CA ASP A 58 -15.00 -3.12 -5.06
C ASP A 58 -15.58 -3.86 -6.27
N LEU A 59 -14.88 -4.90 -6.75
CA LEU A 59 -15.35 -5.75 -7.85
C LEU A 59 -16.64 -6.49 -7.50
N LEU A 60 -16.73 -7.07 -6.31
CA LEU A 60 -17.89 -7.86 -5.85
C LEU A 60 -19.12 -6.98 -5.62
N GLU A 61 -18.93 -5.76 -5.13
CA GLU A 61 -20.00 -4.79 -4.93
C GLU A 61 -20.40 -4.06 -6.23
N GLY A 62 -19.67 -4.29 -7.32
CA GLY A 62 -19.85 -3.55 -8.57
C GLY A 62 -19.58 -2.06 -8.41
N ARG A 63 -18.73 -1.69 -7.44
CA ARG A 63 -18.27 -0.31 -7.26
C ARG A 63 -17.28 0.01 -8.38
N SER A 64 -17.51 1.13 -9.03
CA SER A 64 -16.67 1.61 -10.11
C SER A 64 -15.56 2.52 -9.59
N SER A 65 -14.98 2.26 -8.41
CA SER A 65 -13.76 2.96 -7.96
C SER A 65 -12.64 2.83 -9.00
N PHE A 66 -12.62 1.73 -9.76
CA PHE A 66 -11.83 1.55 -10.99
C PHE A 66 -12.09 2.57 -12.10
N ALA A 67 -13.30 3.13 -12.15
CA ALA A 67 -13.75 4.10 -13.16
C ALA A 67 -13.67 5.57 -12.71
N ASP A 68 -13.58 5.86 -11.41
CA ASP A 68 -13.45 7.24 -10.91
C ASP A 68 -11.98 7.69 -10.81
N HIS A 69 -11.03 6.74 -10.84
CA HIS A 69 -9.60 7.02 -10.68
C HIS A 69 -8.73 6.57 -11.87
N ASP A 70 -9.33 6.07 -12.96
CA ASP A 70 -8.63 5.60 -14.16
C ASP A 70 -7.40 4.74 -13.80
N TYR A 71 -7.60 3.69 -13.01
CA TYR A 71 -6.55 2.76 -12.56
C TYR A 71 -6.03 1.91 -13.73
N GLN A 72 -5.32 2.56 -14.65
CA GLN A 72 -4.81 1.97 -15.88
C GLN A 72 -3.67 1.03 -15.57
N TRP A 73 -2.78 1.40 -14.64
CA TRP A 73 -1.57 0.65 -14.31
C TRP A 73 -1.53 0.26 -12.84
N ILE A 74 -0.76 -0.79 -12.56
CA ILE A 74 -0.46 -1.24 -11.21
C ILE A 74 1.06 -1.29 -11.07
N THR A 75 1.60 -0.65 -10.05
CA THR A 75 3.05 -0.66 -9.78
C THR A 75 3.36 -1.32 -8.45
N ARG A 76 4.31 -2.26 -8.46
CA ARG A 76 4.94 -2.81 -7.26
C ARG A 76 6.13 -1.96 -6.86
N TRP A 77 6.21 -1.64 -5.58
CA TRP A 77 7.33 -0.95 -4.97
C TRP A 77 7.91 -1.80 -3.82
N ASN A 78 9.20 -1.66 -3.57
CA ASN A 78 9.80 -2.03 -2.29
C ASN A 78 9.78 -0.79 -1.40
N LEU A 79 8.94 -0.83 -0.37
CA LEU A 79 8.86 0.19 0.67
C LEU A 79 9.83 -0.18 1.79
N THR A 80 10.85 0.65 2.00
CA THR A 80 11.65 0.61 3.23
C THR A 80 11.09 1.65 4.18
N HIS A 81 10.81 1.29 5.43
CA HIS A 81 10.19 2.22 6.37
C HIS A 81 10.60 1.98 7.81
N ASN A 82 10.52 3.03 8.61
CA ASN A 82 10.56 2.93 10.05
C ASN A 82 9.25 2.29 10.56
N GLN A 83 9.34 1.43 11.58
CA GLN A 83 8.20 0.69 12.10
C GLN A 83 7.47 1.40 13.26
N THR A 84 7.88 2.61 13.63
CA THR A 84 7.13 3.51 14.53
C THR A 84 5.93 4.07 13.78
N TYR A 85 4.97 3.20 13.46
CA TYR A 85 3.80 3.58 12.69
C TYR A 85 2.94 4.58 13.46
N GLY A 86 2.39 5.53 12.72
CA GLY A 86 1.38 6.46 13.21
C GLY A 86 -0.02 6.09 12.75
N GLN A 87 -0.96 7.00 13.02
CA GLN A 87 -2.32 6.92 12.52
C GLN A 87 -2.30 6.76 10.98
N TYR A 88 -2.98 5.74 10.47
CA TYR A 88 -3.33 5.65 9.05
C TYR A 88 -4.19 6.85 8.64
N ARG A 89 -3.83 7.49 7.54
CA ARG A 89 -4.65 8.53 6.91
C ARG A 89 -5.28 7.96 5.68
N ASN A 90 -6.53 8.29 5.42
CA ASN A 90 -7.17 7.95 4.17
C ASN A 90 -6.80 9.01 3.13
N CYS A 91 -5.94 8.67 2.17
CA CYS A 91 -5.41 9.56 1.15
C CYS A 91 -5.95 9.19 -0.22
N ASN A 92 -6.73 10.09 -0.83
CA ASN A 92 -7.32 9.88 -2.15
C ASN A 92 -6.93 10.97 -3.14
N GLY A 93 -7.06 10.61 -4.41
CA GLY A 93 -6.89 11.52 -5.55
C GLY A 93 -5.45 11.62 -6.04
N TYR A 94 -5.33 12.01 -7.30
CA TYR A 94 -4.07 12.25 -7.99
C TYR A 94 -4.06 13.72 -8.44
N ASP A 95 -2.99 14.46 -8.08
CA ASP A 95 -2.74 15.86 -8.47
C ASP A 95 -3.87 16.88 -8.11
N PRO A 96 -3.91 17.40 -6.87
CA PRO A 96 -3.12 16.99 -5.70
C PRO A 96 -3.85 15.90 -4.88
N PRO A 97 -3.11 15.02 -4.20
CA PRO A 97 -3.70 14.12 -3.21
C PRO A 97 -4.33 14.89 -2.05
N THR A 98 -5.40 14.33 -1.47
CA THR A 98 -6.04 14.84 -0.26
C THR A 98 -6.08 13.73 0.80
N CYS A 99 -5.45 14.00 1.94
CA CYS A 99 -5.40 13.06 3.06
C CYS A 99 -6.30 13.49 4.23
N LEU A 100 -7.06 12.54 4.77
CA LEU A 100 -7.83 12.68 6.00
C LEU A 100 -7.10 12.01 7.16
N GLY A 101 -6.63 12.83 8.10
CA GLY A 101 -5.97 12.40 9.33
C GLY A 101 -4.87 13.38 9.76
N THR A 102 -4.32 13.19 10.96
CA THR A 102 -3.44 14.19 11.59
C THR A 102 -1.95 13.85 11.54
N ASN A 103 -1.62 12.59 11.24
CA ASN A 103 -0.24 12.12 11.17
C ASN A 103 0.43 12.53 9.84
N THR A 104 1.30 13.53 9.86
CA THR A 104 1.96 14.06 8.65
C THR A 104 3.42 13.61 8.48
N PHE A 105 3.93 12.73 9.34
CA PHE A 105 5.34 12.37 9.35
C PHE A 105 5.61 10.86 9.39
N PHE A 106 4.93 10.11 10.26
CA PHE A 106 5.15 8.66 10.34
C PHE A 106 4.37 7.93 9.26
N VAL A 107 4.89 6.80 8.78
CA VAL A 107 4.07 5.90 7.96
C VAL A 107 2.83 5.52 8.76
N GLY A 108 1.66 5.81 8.22
CA GLY A 108 0.40 5.35 8.80
C GLY A 108 0.20 3.88 8.45
N ARG A 109 -0.34 3.08 9.35
CA ARG A 109 -0.55 1.64 9.12
C ARG A 109 -1.88 1.19 9.71
N GLU A 110 -2.62 0.38 8.98
CA GLU A 110 -3.78 -0.34 9.50
C GLU A 110 -4.00 -1.67 8.77
N ALA A 111 -4.86 -2.51 9.33
CA ALA A 111 -5.46 -3.61 8.61
C ALA A 111 -6.42 -3.05 7.53
N ALA A 112 -6.56 -3.73 6.39
CA ALA A 112 -7.47 -3.28 5.34
C ALA A 112 -8.87 -2.96 5.87
N LEU A 113 -9.41 -1.80 5.45
CA LEU A 113 -10.67 -1.22 5.95
C LEU A 113 -10.77 -1.04 7.47
N GLY A 114 -9.64 -0.95 8.18
CA GLY A 114 -9.58 -0.79 9.62
C GLY A 114 -10.13 -1.98 10.42
N LEU A 115 -10.18 -3.17 9.83
CA LEU A 115 -10.78 -4.38 10.44
C LEU A 115 -9.92 -5.03 11.54
N GLY A 116 -8.70 -4.55 11.74
CA GLY A 116 -7.77 -5.08 12.74
C GLY A 116 -8.10 -4.64 14.16
N TYR A 117 -7.62 -5.40 15.14
CA TYR A 117 -7.78 -5.07 16.55
C TYR A 117 -6.48 -5.40 17.32
N PRO A 118 -6.07 -4.57 18.31
CA PRO A 118 -6.65 -3.28 18.69
C PRO A 118 -6.31 -2.15 17.69
N SER A 119 -7.03 -1.03 17.77
CA SER A 119 -6.73 0.20 17.03
C SER A 119 -6.52 -0.02 15.52
N ALA A 120 -7.50 -0.63 14.85
CA ALA A 120 -7.45 -0.97 13.42
C ALA A 120 -6.28 -1.89 13.03
N GLY A 121 -5.58 -2.53 13.99
CA GLY A 121 -4.43 -3.38 13.74
C GLY A 121 -3.14 -2.62 13.43
N GLN A 122 -3.05 -1.33 13.80
CA GLN A 122 -1.89 -0.47 13.49
C GLN A 122 -0.54 -1.12 13.86
N CYS A 123 -0.48 -1.77 15.02
CA CYS A 123 0.73 -2.37 15.56
C CYS A 123 0.72 -3.91 15.56
N GLU A 124 -0.24 -4.54 14.88
CA GLU A 124 -0.44 -6.00 14.89
C GLU A 124 -0.10 -6.64 13.55
N GLU A 125 0.09 -7.95 13.57
CA GLU A 125 0.17 -8.75 12.34
C GLU A 125 -1.25 -8.88 11.72
N ASN A 126 -1.49 -8.23 10.57
CA ASN A 126 -2.79 -8.22 9.92
C ASN A 126 -2.89 -9.34 8.86
N ALA A 127 -2.67 -10.58 9.26
CA ALA A 127 -2.49 -11.72 8.33
C ALA A 127 -3.75 -12.10 7.54
N GLU A 128 -4.94 -11.79 8.04
CA GLU A 128 -6.21 -12.12 7.36
C GLU A 128 -6.65 -11.04 6.37
N THR A 129 -6.34 -9.78 6.64
CA THR A 129 -6.84 -8.65 5.84
C THR A 129 -5.76 -8.03 4.97
N GLY A 130 -4.49 -8.34 5.25
CA GLY A 130 -3.38 -7.55 4.76
C GLY A 130 -3.27 -6.20 5.46
N VAL A 131 -2.32 -5.40 4.98
CA VAL A 131 -1.93 -4.13 5.58
C VAL A 131 -2.07 -3.02 4.55
N TRP A 132 -2.70 -1.93 4.98
CA TRP A 132 -2.70 -0.66 4.28
C TRP A 132 -1.73 0.30 4.96
N TYR A 133 -1.07 1.11 4.15
CA TYR A 133 -0.16 2.14 4.57
C TYR A 133 -0.57 3.47 3.94
N SER A 134 -0.46 4.54 4.72
CA SER A 134 -0.51 5.90 4.17
C SER A 134 0.91 6.47 4.22
N LEU A 135 1.37 7.12 3.15
CA LEU A 135 2.76 7.57 3.00
C LEU A 135 2.90 9.10 3.06
N PRO A 136 2.99 9.75 4.24
CA PRO A 136 3.10 11.20 4.30
C PRO A 136 4.35 11.73 3.62
N SER A 137 4.18 12.74 2.77
CA SER A 137 5.29 13.46 2.14
C SER A 137 6.28 14.02 3.16
N GLY A 138 5.79 14.46 4.33
CA GLY A 138 6.65 14.93 5.42
C GLY A 138 7.61 13.88 5.99
N GLY A 139 7.31 12.59 5.78
CA GLY A 139 8.13 11.45 6.21
C GLY A 139 9.06 10.89 5.14
N GLU A 140 8.99 11.36 3.90
CA GLU A 140 9.76 10.78 2.80
C GLU A 140 11.28 11.00 2.95
N CYS A 141 12.04 9.95 2.73
CA CYS A 141 13.50 9.98 2.68
C CYS A 141 13.97 10.39 1.29
N LEU A 142 14.57 11.58 1.20
CA LEU A 142 15.14 12.08 -0.05
C LEU A 142 16.57 11.57 -0.28
N ASN A 143 16.98 11.55 -1.55
CA ASN A 143 18.35 11.29 -2.00
C ASN A 143 18.94 9.94 -1.54
N GLY A 144 18.10 8.89 -1.47
CA GLY A 144 18.53 7.55 -1.06
C GLY A 144 18.89 7.41 0.43
N THR A 145 18.49 8.40 1.25
CA THR A 145 18.64 8.32 2.71
C THR A 145 17.81 7.14 3.23
N GLN A 146 18.36 6.40 4.19
CA GLN A 146 17.64 5.29 4.81
C GLN A 146 16.67 5.81 5.89
N PRO A 147 15.48 5.21 6.04
CA PRO A 147 14.55 5.55 7.10
C PRO A 147 15.18 5.38 8.48
N THR A 148 15.08 6.40 9.32
CA THR A 148 15.44 6.32 10.74
C THR A 148 14.40 7.06 11.57
N PRO A 149 14.19 6.71 12.85
CA PRO A 149 13.20 7.37 13.70
C PRO A 149 13.33 8.90 13.79
N ASN A 150 14.52 9.46 13.49
CA ASN A 150 14.85 10.86 13.74
C ASN A 150 15.06 11.71 12.48
N THR A 151 14.98 11.13 11.27
CA THR A 151 15.27 11.86 10.01
C THR A 151 14.10 11.85 9.05
N CYS A 152 13.69 10.65 8.64
CA CYS A 152 12.63 10.38 7.67
C CYS A 152 12.15 8.95 7.93
N THR A 153 10.90 8.66 7.57
CA THR A 153 10.21 7.45 8.00
C THR A 153 9.99 6.45 6.89
N TRP A 154 10.16 6.81 5.61
CA TRP A 154 10.04 5.86 4.51
C TRP A 154 10.79 6.26 3.24
N ALA A 155 11.17 5.26 2.45
CA ALA A 155 11.71 5.37 1.10
C ALA A 155 11.09 4.27 0.24
N ALA A 156 10.93 4.48 -1.06
CA ALA A 156 10.39 3.47 -1.95
C ALA A 156 11.20 3.34 -3.24
N GLU A 157 11.32 2.11 -3.72
CA GLU A 157 11.95 1.77 -5.01
C GLU A 157 10.93 1.07 -5.91
N ARG A 158 10.75 1.58 -7.13
CA ARG A 158 9.86 0.98 -8.13
C ARG A 158 10.46 -0.32 -8.64
N ILE A 159 9.69 -1.40 -8.63
CA ILE A 159 10.16 -2.74 -9.04
C ILE A 159 9.61 -3.14 -10.40
N LYS A 160 8.30 -3.04 -10.60
CA LYS A 160 7.63 -3.46 -11.84
C LYS A 160 6.30 -2.74 -11.98
N THR A 161 5.95 -2.37 -13.20
CA THR A 161 4.63 -1.82 -13.54
C THR A 161 3.95 -2.72 -14.57
N ILE A 162 2.68 -3.04 -14.37
CA ILE A 162 1.87 -3.83 -15.30
C ILE A 162 0.64 -3.05 -15.73
N ASN A 163 0.05 -3.42 -16.87
CA ASN A 163 -1.27 -2.94 -17.25
C ASN A 163 -2.33 -3.63 -16.39
N SER A 164 -3.22 -2.87 -15.75
CA SER A 164 -4.24 -3.43 -14.86
C SER A 164 -5.21 -4.36 -15.60
N SER A 165 -5.44 -4.15 -16.91
CA SER A 165 -6.26 -5.06 -17.72
C SER A 165 -5.68 -6.47 -17.83
N CYS A 166 -4.37 -6.65 -17.65
CA CYS A 166 -3.79 -7.99 -17.57
C CYS A 166 -4.31 -8.73 -16.34
N LEU A 167 -4.33 -8.09 -15.17
CA LEU A 167 -4.89 -8.69 -13.96
C LEU A 167 -6.41 -8.90 -14.11
N PHE A 168 -7.14 -7.86 -14.49
CA PHE A 168 -8.61 -7.88 -14.49
C PHE A 168 -9.23 -8.70 -15.61
N GLU A 169 -8.75 -8.54 -16.84
CA GLU A 169 -9.36 -9.15 -18.02
C GLU A 169 -8.67 -10.46 -18.41
N THR A 170 -7.34 -10.51 -18.39
CA THR A 170 -6.60 -11.72 -18.83
C THR A 170 -6.65 -12.83 -17.78
N HIS A 171 -6.57 -12.47 -16.50
CA HIS A 171 -6.58 -13.42 -15.38
C HIS A 171 -7.93 -13.51 -14.66
N ASP A 172 -8.99 -12.90 -15.20
CA ASP A 172 -10.37 -12.93 -14.70
C ASP A 172 -10.44 -12.73 -13.17
N PHE A 173 -9.84 -11.63 -12.71
CA PHE A 173 -9.67 -11.39 -11.27
C PHE A 173 -10.98 -11.37 -10.50
N LEU A 174 -12.06 -10.88 -11.13
CA LEU A 174 -13.40 -10.90 -10.53
C LEU A 174 -13.87 -12.33 -10.23
N ALA A 175 -13.66 -13.29 -11.14
CA ALA A 175 -14.02 -14.68 -10.88
C ALA A 175 -13.24 -15.27 -9.70
N LEU A 176 -11.98 -14.89 -9.53
CA LEU A 176 -11.17 -15.30 -8.37
C LEU A 176 -11.69 -14.68 -7.06
N CYS A 177 -12.04 -13.39 -7.07
CA CYS A 177 -12.69 -12.73 -5.93
C CYS A 177 -14.02 -13.41 -5.57
N GLN A 178 -14.83 -13.78 -6.58
CA GLN A 178 -16.09 -14.51 -6.39
C GLN A 178 -15.87 -15.93 -5.83
N GLN A 179 -14.79 -16.60 -6.24
CA GLN A 179 -14.42 -17.92 -5.73
C GLN A 179 -14.06 -17.85 -4.25
N ASP A 180 -13.29 -16.84 -3.83
CA ASP A 180 -12.95 -16.64 -2.42
C ASP A 180 -14.17 -16.18 -1.61
N ALA A 181 -15.05 -15.38 -2.22
CA ALA A 181 -16.31 -14.82 -1.71
C ALA A 181 -16.21 -13.91 -0.48
N ARG A 182 -15.09 -13.95 0.25
CA ARG A 182 -14.77 -13.12 1.40
C ARG A 182 -13.27 -13.13 1.69
N VAL A 183 -12.85 -12.25 2.58
CA VAL A 183 -11.52 -12.20 3.19
C VAL A 183 -11.11 -13.59 3.70
N PRO A 184 -9.84 -14.01 3.52
CA PRO A 184 -8.66 -13.21 3.14
C PRO A 184 -8.38 -13.07 1.62
N PHE A 185 -9.31 -13.46 0.73
CA PHE A 185 -9.08 -13.43 -0.73
C PHE A 185 -7.78 -14.11 -1.19
N THR A 186 -7.47 -15.28 -0.63
CA THR A 186 -6.19 -15.97 -0.87
C THR A 186 -5.98 -16.32 -2.34
N THR A 187 -6.99 -16.84 -3.03
CA THR A 187 -6.87 -17.23 -4.45
C THR A 187 -6.59 -16.00 -5.31
N ALA A 188 -7.32 -14.91 -5.08
CA ALA A 188 -7.10 -13.64 -5.75
C ALA A 188 -5.69 -13.08 -5.45
N ALA A 189 -5.27 -13.08 -4.18
CA ALA A 189 -3.94 -12.59 -3.80
C ALA A 189 -2.79 -13.40 -4.42
N GLU A 190 -2.95 -14.72 -4.59
CA GLU A 190 -1.98 -15.56 -5.29
C GLU A 190 -1.88 -15.23 -6.78
N ALA A 191 -3.02 -15.01 -7.46
CA ALA A 191 -3.02 -14.58 -8.86
C ALA A 191 -2.44 -13.18 -9.05
N PHE A 192 -2.76 -12.24 -8.15
CA PHE A 192 -2.16 -10.90 -8.14
C PHE A 192 -0.64 -11.03 -7.99
N ARG A 193 -0.16 -11.86 -7.05
CA ARG A 193 1.28 -12.10 -6.90
C ARG A 193 1.92 -12.65 -8.17
N ALA A 194 1.29 -13.66 -8.80
CA ALA A 194 1.77 -14.25 -10.04
C ALA A 194 1.88 -13.22 -11.18
N ALA A 195 0.93 -12.28 -11.26
CA ALA A 195 0.96 -11.20 -12.25
C ALA A 195 2.24 -10.35 -12.17
N PHE A 196 2.81 -10.19 -10.98
CA PHE A 196 4.07 -9.48 -10.79
C PHE A 196 5.30 -10.37 -10.89
N ASP A 197 5.24 -11.59 -10.34
CA ASP A 197 6.38 -12.50 -10.28
C ASP A 197 6.75 -13.12 -11.65
N TYR A 198 5.80 -13.17 -12.59
CA TYR A 198 6.01 -13.68 -13.95
C TYR A 198 5.63 -12.64 -15.02
N ASP A 199 6.28 -12.73 -16.18
CA ASP A 199 5.89 -11.96 -17.38
C ASP A 199 5.00 -12.77 -18.34
N ASP A 200 5.09 -14.10 -18.30
CA ASP A 200 4.35 -14.99 -19.20
C ASP A 200 2.89 -15.17 -18.73
N PRO A 201 1.88 -14.72 -19.51
CA PRO A 201 0.48 -14.90 -19.13
C PRO A 201 0.06 -16.36 -18.98
N ALA A 202 0.74 -17.30 -19.65
CA ALA A 202 0.46 -18.73 -19.49
C ALA A 202 0.84 -19.27 -18.10
N GLN A 203 1.67 -18.53 -17.35
CA GLN A 203 2.07 -18.83 -15.97
C GLN A 203 1.33 -17.96 -14.94
N GLY A 204 0.31 -17.20 -15.36
CA GLY A 204 -0.37 -16.21 -14.53
C GLY A 204 0.33 -14.85 -14.47
N GLY A 205 1.37 -14.64 -15.29
CA GLY A 205 2.16 -13.41 -15.31
C GLY A 205 1.52 -12.26 -16.07
N CYS A 206 2.03 -11.06 -15.81
CA CYS A 206 1.74 -9.86 -16.60
C CYS A 206 3.05 -9.21 -17.05
N PRO A 207 3.25 -8.97 -18.35
CA PRO A 207 4.47 -8.35 -18.85
C PRO A 207 4.68 -6.96 -18.23
N GLU A 208 5.94 -6.65 -17.88
CA GLU A 208 6.31 -5.30 -17.48
C GLU A 208 6.05 -4.27 -18.60
N LEU A 209 5.49 -3.13 -18.23
CA LEU A 209 5.36 -1.98 -19.11
C LEU A 209 6.69 -1.22 -19.21
N VAL A 210 7.20 -1.10 -20.42
CA VAL A 210 8.38 -0.25 -20.70
C VAL A 210 7.94 1.20 -20.81
N VAL A 211 8.09 1.96 -19.72
CA VAL A 211 7.76 3.39 -19.69
C VAL A 211 8.94 4.21 -20.22
N SER A 212 8.87 4.62 -21.48
CA SER A 212 9.92 5.45 -22.10
C SER A 212 9.95 6.84 -21.48
N GLY A 213 11.05 7.22 -20.81
CA GLY A 213 11.31 8.60 -20.38
C GLY A 213 11.48 8.82 -18.87
N GLN A 214 11.24 7.81 -18.04
CA GLN A 214 11.57 7.86 -16.61
C GLN A 214 12.67 6.85 -16.33
N GLY A 215 13.91 7.35 -16.34
CA GLY A 215 15.10 6.53 -16.20
C GLY A 215 15.05 5.62 -14.99
N ALA A 216 15.55 4.40 -15.18
CA ALA A 216 16.00 3.56 -14.08
C ALA A 216 16.83 4.43 -13.12
N LEU A 217 16.28 4.70 -11.93
CA LEU A 217 17.08 5.14 -10.80
C LEU A 217 18.11 4.04 -10.58
N LEU A 218 19.36 4.42 -10.78
CA LEU A 218 20.53 3.57 -10.91
C LEU A 218 20.55 2.47 -9.84
N ALA A 219 20.53 1.21 -10.27
CA ALA A 219 20.97 0.10 -9.44
C ALA A 219 22.38 0.42 -8.89
N PRO A 220 22.69 0.09 -7.62
CA PRO A 220 23.99 0.40 -7.03
C PRO A 220 25.08 -0.36 -7.81
N ALA A 221 26.10 0.37 -8.23
CA ALA A 221 27.27 -0.19 -8.89
C ALA A 221 27.90 -1.25 -7.97
N THR A 222 27.77 -2.52 -8.35
CA THR A 222 28.51 -3.63 -7.75
C THR A 222 29.98 -3.41 -8.04
N THR A 223 30.72 -2.94 -7.02
CA THR A 223 32.17 -2.90 -7.08
C THR A 223 32.67 -4.33 -6.97
N ALA A 224 33.00 -4.94 -8.10
CA ALA A 224 33.77 -6.17 -8.11
C ALA A 224 35.17 -5.88 -7.55
N VAL A 225 35.44 -6.40 -6.36
CA VAL A 225 36.78 -6.49 -5.81
C VAL A 225 37.51 -7.61 -6.56
N LEU A 226 38.55 -7.24 -7.31
CA LEU A 226 39.60 -8.16 -7.80
C LEU A 226 40.75 -8.18 -6.80
#